data_AF-A0A3A8JA82-F1
#
_entry.id   AF-A0A3A8JA82-F1
#
_cell.length_a   1.000
_cell.length_b   1.000
_cell.length_c   1.000
_cell.angle_alpha   90.00
_cell.angle_beta   90.00
_cell.angle_gamma   90.00
#
_symmetry.space_group_name_H-M   'P 1'
#
loop_
_entity.id
_entity.type
_entity.pdbx_description
1 polymer ?
#
loop_
_entity_poly.entity_id
_entity_poly.type
_entity_poly.pdbx_seq_one_letter_code
_entity_poly.pdbx_strand_id
1 'polypeptide(L)'
;MNTLRARQLVEAGLLLRLSGDTPGAEKLFVRALELDPANARARQLLTLGGSASAAPANAAAPDLEGDWGAWADAASPGPAEPLPESVNLPEGTGTPGDALDLIAEAHRTQEFGLPESFSGTGPLPQGSEVETLLQGAEDLLTLDDHSGAVDLLRRAQSLAPEDPRVEALRDRSERILVGMLEARLGDLNRMPRVRLQPDDIIWLNLDHRAGFVLAQIDGAVSFDDLFALSGMSRLDTARILAQLLDEGIIAPGESPVSTRGG
;
A
#
# COMPACT_ATOMS: atom_id res chain seq x y z
N MET A 1 -19.86 -23.75 6.19
CA MET A 1 -19.65 -22.29 6.25
C MET A 1 -19.16 -21.80 7.62
N ASN A 2 -19.57 -22.40 8.75
CA ASN A 2 -19.16 -21.94 10.10
C ASN A 2 -17.68 -22.18 10.46
N THR A 3 -17.02 -23.18 9.87
CA THR A 3 -15.62 -23.52 10.14
C THR A 3 -14.61 -22.48 9.64
N LEU A 4 -14.90 -21.80 8.52
CA LEU A 4 -14.07 -20.69 8.01
C LEU A 4 -14.19 -19.47 8.92
N ARG A 5 -15.41 -19.16 9.39
CA ARG A 5 -15.66 -18.05 10.32
C ARG A 5 -15.01 -18.32 11.69
N ALA A 6 -15.02 -19.56 12.15
CA ALA A 6 -14.31 -19.96 13.37
C ALA A 6 -12.79 -19.79 13.25
N ARG A 7 -12.19 -20.05 12.07
CA ARG A 7 -10.76 -19.82 11.83
C ARG A 7 -10.39 -18.33 11.84
N GLN A 8 -11.20 -17.50 11.18
CA GLN A 8 -11.00 -16.04 11.17
C GLN A 8 -11.07 -15.43 12.57
N LEU A 9 -11.98 -15.91 13.43
CA LEU A 9 -12.08 -15.45 14.82
C LEU A 9 -10.84 -15.84 15.66
N VAL A 10 -10.22 -16.99 15.37
CA VAL A 10 -8.98 -17.39 16.03
C VAL A 10 -7.80 -16.51 15.60
N GLU A 11 -7.71 -16.18 14.31
CA GLU A 11 -6.66 -15.28 13.80
C GLU A 11 -6.81 -13.86 14.39
N ALA A 12 -8.05 -13.34 14.43
CA ALA A 12 -8.34 -12.05 15.07
C ALA A 12 -8.02 -12.05 16.58
N GLY A 13 -8.34 -13.12 17.30
CA GLY A 13 -7.98 -13.26 18.71
C GLY A 13 -6.47 -13.29 18.96
N LEU A 14 -5.69 -13.90 18.06
CA LEU A 14 -4.22 -13.89 18.16
C LEU A 14 -3.63 -12.50 17.97
N LEU A 15 -4.17 -11.71 17.05
CA LEU A 15 -3.74 -10.33 16.81
C LEU A 15 -4.02 -9.43 18.03
N LEU A 16 -5.20 -9.56 18.65
CA LEU A 16 -5.54 -8.82 19.87
C LEU A 16 -4.62 -9.17 21.05
N ARG A 17 -4.20 -10.43 21.15
CA ARG A 17 -3.24 -10.85 22.16
C ARG A 17 -1.86 -10.24 21.93
N LEU A 18 -1.43 -10.12 20.66
CA LEU A 18 -0.17 -9.47 20.29
C LEU A 18 -0.21 -7.96 20.55
N SER A 19 -1.38 -7.32 20.44
CA SER A 19 -1.58 -5.90 20.79
C SER A 19 -1.75 -5.65 22.30
N GLY A 20 -1.67 -6.69 23.14
CA GLY A 20 -1.77 -6.59 24.60
C GLY A 20 -3.19 -6.67 25.18
N ASP A 21 -4.22 -6.82 24.34
CA ASP A 21 -5.61 -7.01 24.79
C ASP A 21 -5.94 -8.50 24.94
N THR A 22 -5.44 -9.07 26.04
CA THR A 22 -5.71 -10.44 26.44
C THR A 22 -7.20 -10.74 26.71
N PRO A 23 -8.01 -9.88 27.37
CA PRO A 23 -9.42 -10.19 27.61
C PRO A 23 -10.28 -10.12 26.34
N GLY A 24 -9.92 -9.27 25.37
CA GLY A 24 -10.56 -9.23 24.06
C GLY A 24 -10.31 -10.51 23.25
N ALA A 25 -9.06 -10.99 23.25
CA ALA A 25 -8.66 -12.21 22.58
C ALA A 25 -9.42 -13.46 23.08
N GLU A 26 -9.58 -13.60 24.40
CA GLU A 26 -10.28 -14.73 25.02
C GLU A 26 -11.74 -14.82 24.59
N LYS A 27 -12.45 -13.69 24.51
CA LYS A 27 -13.85 -13.64 24.04
C LYS A 27 -13.98 -14.13 22.60
N LEU A 28 -13.01 -13.82 21.74
CA LEU A 28 -13.01 -14.29 20.35
C LEU A 28 -12.72 -15.78 20.23
N PHE A 29 -11.84 -16.34 21.08
CA PHE A 29 -11.60 -17.78 21.12
C PHE A 29 -12.82 -18.56 21.63
N VAL A 30 -13.54 -18.04 22.63
CA VAL A 30 -14.82 -18.63 23.09
C VAL A 30 -15.84 -18.61 21.95
N ARG A 31 -15.98 -17.47 21.24
CA ARG A 31 -16.90 -17.37 20.11
C ARG A 31 -16.52 -18.29 18.94
N ALA A 32 -15.23 -18.54 18.74
CA ALA A 32 -14.75 -19.52 17.76
C ALA A 32 -15.14 -20.96 18.13
N LEU A 33 -15.14 -21.30 19.43
CA LEU A 33 -15.56 -22.63 19.92
C LEU A 33 -17.08 -22.83 19.89
N GLU A 34 -17.87 -21.76 20.06
CA GLU A 34 -19.32 -21.80 19.87
C GLU A 34 -19.70 -22.12 18.42
N LEU A 35 -18.91 -21.65 17.45
CA LEU A 35 -19.13 -21.89 16.03
C LEU A 35 -18.54 -23.22 15.54
N ASP A 36 -17.41 -23.64 16.12
CA ASP A 36 -16.77 -24.92 15.84
C ASP A 36 -16.20 -25.55 17.13
N PRO A 37 -16.97 -26.43 17.79
CA PRO A 37 -16.51 -27.10 19.00
C PRO A 37 -15.42 -28.14 18.73
N ALA A 38 -15.05 -28.46 17.49
CA ALA A 38 -13.93 -29.35 17.20
C ALA A 38 -12.60 -28.59 17.06
N ASN A 39 -12.59 -27.25 17.15
CA ASN A 39 -11.41 -26.44 16.90
C ASN A 39 -10.36 -26.58 18.03
N ALA A 40 -9.39 -27.47 17.81
CA ALA A 40 -8.30 -27.74 18.74
C ALA A 40 -7.44 -26.50 19.05
N ARG A 41 -7.26 -25.59 18.08
CA ARG A 41 -6.43 -24.38 18.25
C ARG A 41 -7.06 -23.38 19.22
N ALA A 42 -8.36 -23.13 19.10
CA ALA A 42 -9.06 -22.22 20.01
C ALA A 42 -9.04 -22.72 21.46
N ARG A 43 -9.15 -24.04 21.67
CA ARG A 43 -9.00 -24.66 23.00
C ARG A 43 -7.59 -24.49 23.56
N GLN A 44 -6.57 -24.78 22.75
CA GLN A 44 -5.16 -24.66 23.16
C GLN A 44 -4.82 -23.21 23.55
N LEU A 45 -5.36 -22.23 22.85
CA LEU A 45 -5.10 -20.81 23.11
C LEU A 45 -5.76 -20.30 24.40
N LEU A 46 -6.94 -20.80 24.75
CA LEU A 46 -7.56 -20.54 26.05
C LEU A 46 -6.80 -21.23 27.20
N THR A 47 -6.30 -22.45 26.99
CA THR A 47 -5.47 -23.13 28.01
C THR A 47 -4.12 -22.46 28.24
N LEU A 48 -3.54 -21.83 27.20
CA LEU A 48 -2.29 -21.08 27.32
C LEU A 48 -2.47 -19.73 28.03
N GLY A 49 -3.65 -19.09 27.89
CA GLY A 49 -3.99 -17.83 28.56
C GLY A 49 -4.32 -17.97 30.04
N GLY A 50 -4.75 -19.16 30.47
CA GLY A 50 -5.16 -19.44 31.85
C GLY A 50 -4.03 -19.60 32.88
N SER A 51 -2.75 -19.48 32.50
CA SER A 51 -1.61 -19.65 33.42
C SER A 51 -1.04 -18.33 33.99
N ALA A 52 -1.66 -17.19 33.72
CA ALA A 52 -1.25 -15.91 34.30
C ALA A 52 -2.46 -15.14 34.84
N SER A 53 -2.99 -15.60 35.98
CA SER A 53 -3.85 -14.75 36.81
C SER A 53 -3.52 -14.94 38.28
N ALA A 54 -2.83 -13.94 38.86
CA ALA A 54 -2.96 -13.56 40.25
C ALA A 54 -2.42 -12.14 40.47
N ALA A 55 -3.24 -11.12 40.23
CA ALA A 55 -3.37 -9.94 41.10
C ALA A 55 -4.53 -9.04 40.64
N PRO A 56 -5.31 -8.45 41.57
CA PRO A 56 -6.58 -7.80 41.25
C PRO A 56 -6.51 -6.28 41.20
N ALA A 57 -7.63 -5.73 40.72
CA ALA A 57 -8.25 -4.46 41.10
C ALA A 57 -8.09 -3.26 40.14
N ASN A 58 -9.28 -2.74 39.84
CA ASN A 58 -9.63 -1.33 39.64
C ASN A 58 -9.27 -0.68 38.30
N ALA A 59 -10.29 -0.52 37.45
CA ALA A 59 -10.50 0.73 36.73
C ALA A 59 -11.97 0.84 36.34
N ALA A 60 -12.63 1.83 36.94
CA ALA A 60 -13.93 2.32 36.54
C ALA A 60 -13.90 2.78 35.07
N ALA A 61 -15.06 2.67 34.41
CA ALA A 61 -15.31 3.32 33.13
C ALA A 61 -15.09 4.84 33.25
N PRO A 62 -14.43 5.51 32.29
CA PRO A 62 -14.60 6.94 32.14
C PRO A 62 -15.71 7.23 31.12
N ASP A 63 -16.74 7.89 31.63
CA ASP A 63 -17.71 8.69 30.87
C ASP A 63 -16.97 9.71 30.00
N LEU A 64 -17.23 9.68 28.69
CA LEU A 64 -16.70 10.64 27.72
C LEU A 64 -17.61 11.88 27.68
N GLU A 65 -17.42 12.78 28.64
CA GLU A 65 -17.97 14.13 28.58
C GLU A 65 -16.95 15.12 29.17
N GLY A 66 -16.26 15.89 28.30
CA GLY A 66 -15.46 17.03 28.73
C GLY A 66 -14.15 17.30 27.97
N ASP A 67 -14.16 18.42 27.23
CA ASP A 67 -13.02 19.29 26.86
C ASP A 67 -12.14 18.94 25.65
N TRP A 68 -12.63 19.29 24.46
CA TRP A 68 -11.90 19.27 23.18
C TRP A 68 -11.11 20.58 22.90
N GLY A 69 -10.78 21.38 23.94
CA GLY A 69 -10.22 22.73 23.78
C GLY A 69 -8.69 22.89 23.94
N ALA A 70 -7.92 21.84 24.24
CA ALA A 70 -6.57 22.00 24.81
C ALA A 70 -5.38 21.69 23.86
N TRP A 71 -5.58 21.55 22.55
CA TRP A 71 -4.47 21.27 21.61
C TRP A 71 -4.07 22.46 20.72
N ALA A 72 -4.68 23.63 20.93
CA ALA A 72 -4.57 24.76 20.02
C ALA A 72 -3.58 25.87 20.45
N ASP A 73 -2.71 25.65 21.44
CA ASP A 73 -1.70 26.66 21.79
C ASP A 73 -0.40 26.04 22.32
N ALA A 74 0.52 25.73 21.40
CA ALA A 74 1.96 25.74 21.65
C ALA A 74 2.73 25.75 20.33
N ALA A 75 2.80 26.91 19.69
CA ALA A 75 3.81 27.16 18.67
C ALA A 75 5.06 27.82 19.28
N SER A 76 6.22 27.23 18.99
CA SER A 76 7.58 27.81 18.94
C SER A 76 8.50 27.62 20.19
N PRO A 77 9.84 27.77 20.09
CA PRO A 77 10.77 26.67 19.72
C PRO A 77 12.03 26.53 20.63
N GLY A 78 12.64 25.33 20.65
CA GLY A 78 14.04 25.07 21.07
C GLY A 78 14.25 24.36 22.42
N PRO A 79 15.48 23.89 22.77
CA PRO A 79 16.59 23.41 21.95
C PRO A 79 16.66 21.86 21.90
N ALA A 80 17.52 21.31 21.04
CA ALA A 80 17.73 19.87 20.87
C ALA A 80 18.14 19.15 22.17
N GLU A 81 17.32 18.19 22.63
CA GLU A 81 17.76 17.17 23.58
C GLU A 81 18.49 16.04 22.83
N PRO A 82 19.66 15.58 23.29
CA PRO A 82 20.35 14.45 22.70
C PRO A 82 19.61 13.14 23.00
N LEU A 83 19.52 12.28 21.99
CA LEU A 83 18.96 10.92 22.08
C LEU A 83 19.65 10.12 23.21
N PRO A 84 18.92 9.29 23.98
CA PRO A 84 19.54 8.44 24.98
C PRO A 84 20.50 7.44 24.34
N GLU A 85 21.70 7.38 24.91
CA GLU A 85 22.77 6.45 24.55
C GLU A 85 22.31 4.99 24.68
N SER A 86 22.73 4.21 23.68
CA SER A 86 22.82 2.76 23.59
C SER A 86 22.58 1.98 24.90
N VAL A 87 21.53 1.16 24.88
CA VAL A 87 21.31 0.10 25.89
C VAL A 87 22.46 -0.91 25.79
N ASN A 88 23.33 -0.93 26.80
CA ASN A 88 24.36 -1.95 26.94
C ASN A 88 23.71 -3.26 27.40
N LEU A 89 23.75 -4.30 26.55
CA LEU A 89 23.42 -5.66 26.93
C LEU A 89 24.55 -6.24 27.82
N PRO A 90 24.23 -7.04 28.85
CA PRO A 90 25.25 -7.71 29.66
C PRO A 90 26.02 -8.75 28.84
N GLU A 91 27.35 -8.71 28.93
CA GLU A 91 28.29 -9.64 28.30
C GLU A 91 28.07 -11.06 28.84
N GLY A 92 27.33 -11.86 28.07
CA GLY A 92 27.26 -13.31 28.24
C GLY A 92 28.53 -13.95 27.70
N THR A 93 29.24 -14.69 28.54
CA THR A 93 30.41 -15.51 28.20
C THR A 93 30.01 -16.71 27.33
N GLY A 94 29.81 -16.47 26.04
CA GLY A 94 29.64 -17.50 25.01
C GLY A 94 30.78 -17.44 24.01
N THR A 95 31.55 -18.52 23.90
CA THR A 95 32.60 -18.69 22.89
C THR A 95 32.05 -18.43 21.47
N PRO A 96 32.63 -17.49 20.70
CA PRO A 96 32.16 -17.18 19.36
C PRO A 96 32.70 -18.22 18.38
N GLY A 97 31.85 -19.15 17.95
CA GLY A 97 32.24 -20.14 16.94
C GLY A 97 31.15 -21.10 16.48
N ASP A 98 30.21 -21.50 17.34
CA ASP A 98 29.42 -22.72 17.04
C ASP A 98 28.02 -22.50 16.44
N ALA A 99 27.40 -21.33 16.60
CA ALA A 99 25.98 -21.15 16.21
C ALA A 99 25.77 -20.90 14.71
N LEU A 100 26.71 -20.23 14.04
CA LEU A 100 26.62 -19.95 12.61
C LEU A 100 27.18 -21.09 11.73
N ASP A 101 28.12 -21.88 12.25
CA ASP A 101 28.68 -23.03 11.54
C ASP A 101 27.68 -24.19 11.43
N LEU A 102 26.83 -24.39 12.44
CA LEU A 102 25.76 -25.40 12.38
C LEU A 102 24.66 -25.08 11.35
N ILE A 103 24.41 -23.80 11.05
CA ILE A 103 23.45 -23.39 10.01
C ILE A 103 24.08 -23.49 8.60
N ALA A 104 25.38 -23.20 8.50
CA ALA A 104 26.14 -23.33 7.26
C ALA A 104 26.35 -24.80 6.85
N GLU A 105 26.56 -25.71 7.82
CA GLU A 105 26.74 -27.13 7.54
C GLU A 105 25.42 -27.84 7.20
N ALA A 106 24.29 -27.40 7.79
CA ALA A 106 22.96 -27.95 7.49
C ALA A 106 22.47 -27.65 6.05
N HIS A 107 23.01 -26.62 5.40
CA HIS A 107 22.70 -26.30 4.00
C HIS A 107 23.59 -27.04 2.99
N ARG A 108 24.65 -27.74 3.41
CA ARG A 108 25.57 -28.42 2.48
C ARG A 108 25.07 -29.80 2.03
N THR A 109 24.03 -30.36 2.64
CA THR A 109 23.58 -31.74 2.40
C THR A 109 22.15 -31.89 1.89
N GLN A 110 21.47 -30.80 1.52
CA GLN A 110 20.18 -30.90 0.84
C GLN A 110 20.39 -31.00 -0.67
N GLU A 111 20.68 -32.22 -1.13
CA GLU A 111 20.57 -32.65 -2.53
C GLU A 111 19.11 -32.51 -2.98
N PHE A 112 18.73 -31.30 -3.37
CA PHE A 112 17.58 -31.07 -4.26
C PHE A 112 18.12 -30.32 -5.47
N GLY A 113 18.15 -31.03 -6.60
CA GLY A 113 18.61 -30.52 -7.89
C GLY A 113 17.83 -29.28 -8.30
N LEU A 114 18.45 -28.11 -8.13
CA LEU A 114 18.09 -26.90 -8.83
C LEU A 114 18.78 -26.95 -10.21
N PRO A 115 18.08 -26.68 -11.32
CA PRO A 115 18.75 -26.52 -12.61
C PRO A 115 19.82 -25.43 -12.51
N GLU A 116 20.99 -25.67 -13.13
CA GLU A 116 22.24 -24.89 -13.04
C GLU A 116 22.14 -23.40 -13.48
N SER A 117 20.97 -22.85 -13.72
CA SER A 117 20.77 -21.53 -14.35
C SER A 117 20.43 -20.38 -13.40
N PHE A 118 20.50 -20.55 -12.08
CA PHE A 118 20.30 -19.43 -11.13
C PHE A 118 21.48 -19.30 -10.15
N SER A 119 22.66 -19.01 -10.69
CA SER A 119 23.75 -18.40 -9.93
C SER A 119 23.85 -16.93 -10.31
N GLY A 120 23.23 -16.06 -9.53
CA GLY A 120 23.18 -14.62 -9.82
C GLY A 120 22.71 -13.75 -8.66
N THR A 121 23.09 -14.05 -7.41
CA THR A 121 22.99 -13.06 -6.31
C THR A 121 24.25 -12.20 -6.26
N GLY A 122 24.46 -11.44 -7.33
CA GLY A 122 25.31 -10.26 -7.38
C GLY A 122 24.57 -9.20 -8.20
N PRO A 123 24.80 -7.89 -7.99
CA PRO A 123 24.25 -6.88 -8.88
C PRO A 123 24.68 -7.22 -10.31
N LEU A 124 23.69 -7.55 -11.14
CA LEU A 124 23.90 -7.73 -12.57
C LEU A 124 24.54 -6.44 -13.11
N PRO A 125 25.54 -6.52 -14.01
CA PRO A 125 26.08 -5.31 -14.63
C PRO A 125 24.92 -4.50 -15.21
N GLN A 126 24.92 -3.16 -15.00
CA GLN A 126 23.78 -2.28 -15.30
C GLN A 126 23.22 -2.49 -16.73
N GLY A 127 24.07 -2.81 -17.71
CA GLY A 127 23.64 -3.14 -19.07
C GLY A 127 22.75 -4.39 -19.17
N SER A 128 22.96 -5.40 -18.32
CA SER A 128 22.12 -6.61 -18.29
C SER A 128 20.79 -6.42 -17.54
N GLU A 129 20.74 -5.51 -16.55
CA GLU A 129 19.46 -5.12 -15.93
C GLU A 129 18.60 -4.33 -16.93
N VAL A 130 19.20 -3.39 -17.66
CA VAL A 130 18.51 -2.63 -18.71
C VAL A 130 17.98 -3.54 -19.83
N GLU A 131 18.78 -4.51 -20.29
CA GLU A 131 18.35 -5.49 -21.29
C GLU A 131 17.18 -6.34 -20.78
N THR A 132 17.21 -6.76 -19.51
CA THR A 132 16.11 -7.51 -18.89
C THR A 132 14.82 -6.68 -18.80
N LEU A 133 14.93 -5.39 -18.46
CA LEU A 133 13.80 -4.48 -18.40
C LEU A 133 13.23 -4.19 -19.80
N LEU A 134 14.09 -4.05 -20.81
CA LEU A 134 13.68 -3.89 -22.20
C LEU A 134 12.94 -5.12 -22.71
N GLN A 135 13.50 -6.32 -22.47
CA GLN A 135 12.84 -7.57 -22.85
C GLN A 135 11.47 -7.70 -22.17
N GLY A 136 11.39 -7.44 -20.87
CA GLY A 136 10.12 -7.47 -20.14
C GLY A 136 9.10 -6.43 -20.65
N ALA A 137 9.57 -5.25 -21.05
CA ALA A 137 8.71 -4.23 -21.65
C ALA A 137 8.19 -4.67 -23.04
N GLU A 138 9.03 -5.29 -23.88
CA GLU A 138 8.62 -5.84 -25.17
C GLU A 138 7.58 -6.97 -25.02
N ASP A 139 7.76 -7.83 -24.03
CA ASP A 139 6.80 -8.89 -23.71
C ASP A 139 5.44 -8.31 -23.31
N LEU A 140 5.42 -7.27 -22.46
CA LEU A 140 4.19 -6.57 -22.07
C LEU A 140 3.53 -5.84 -23.25
N LEU A 141 4.32 -5.22 -24.12
CA LEU A 141 3.79 -4.58 -25.33
C LEU A 141 3.19 -5.59 -26.30
N THR A 142 3.73 -6.81 -26.35
CA THR A 142 3.15 -7.92 -27.13
C THR A 142 1.77 -8.34 -26.59
N LEU A 143 1.50 -8.06 -25.31
CA LEU A 143 0.23 -8.31 -24.64
C LEU A 143 -0.71 -7.07 -24.61
N ASP A 144 -0.37 -5.99 -25.33
CA ASP A 144 -1.05 -4.68 -25.29
C ASP A 144 -1.12 -4.04 -23.88
N ASP A 145 -0.28 -4.48 -22.94
CA ASP A 145 -0.16 -3.84 -21.62
C ASP A 145 0.83 -2.67 -21.66
N HIS A 146 0.34 -1.54 -22.15
CA HIS A 146 1.11 -0.30 -22.20
C HIS A 146 1.39 0.32 -20.83
N SER A 147 0.57 0.01 -19.81
CA SER A 147 0.75 0.57 -18.46
C SER A 147 1.99 0.00 -17.79
N GLY A 148 2.07 -1.34 -17.74
CA GLY A 148 3.23 -2.03 -17.18
C GLY A 148 4.50 -1.79 -18.00
N ALA A 149 4.39 -1.74 -19.34
CA ALA A 149 5.52 -1.46 -20.22
C ALA A 149 6.14 -0.08 -19.93
N VAL A 150 5.33 0.98 -19.76
CA VAL A 150 5.84 2.32 -19.42
C VAL A 150 6.57 2.34 -18.09
N ASP A 151 6.07 1.62 -17.09
CA ASP A 151 6.71 1.61 -15.77
C ASP A 151 8.07 0.87 -15.80
N LEU A 152 8.18 -0.22 -16.55
CA LEU A 152 9.47 -0.90 -16.81
C LEU A 152 10.43 0.00 -17.60
N LEU A 153 9.94 0.71 -18.63
CA LEU A 153 10.75 1.61 -19.45
C LEU A 153 11.24 2.84 -18.68
N ARG A 154 10.43 3.38 -17.76
CA ARG A 154 10.87 4.45 -16.83
C ARG A 154 11.99 3.97 -15.92
N ARG A 155 11.90 2.74 -15.41
CA ARG A 155 12.98 2.13 -14.64
C ARG A 155 14.23 1.92 -15.49
N ALA A 156 14.09 1.39 -16.71
CA ALA A 156 15.21 1.22 -17.63
C ALA A 156 15.91 2.55 -17.93
N GLN A 157 15.14 3.63 -18.15
CA GLN A 157 15.68 4.97 -18.40
C GLN A 157 16.42 5.55 -17.19
N SER A 158 15.98 5.25 -15.97
CA SER A 158 16.70 5.68 -14.75
C SER A 158 18.09 5.02 -14.62
N LEU A 159 18.26 3.83 -15.18
CA LEU A 159 19.52 3.09 -15.16
C LEU A 159 20.41 3.44 -16.36
N ALA A 160 19.83 3.67 -17.53
CA ALA A 160 20.52 4.05 -18.76
C ALA A 160 19.79 5.23 -19.45
N PRO A 161 20.07 6.48 -19.02
CA PRO A 161 19.41 7.65 -19.60
C PRO A 161 19.84 7.95 -21.03
N GLU A 162 20.96 7.38 -21.50
CA GLU A 162 21.52 7.62 -22.84
C GLU A 162 21.08 6.59 -23.89
N ASP A 163 20.25 5.59 -23.56
CA ASP A 163 19.80 4.60 -24.55
C ASP A 163 18.59 5.12 -25.36
N PRO A 164 18.78 5.43 -26.67
CA PRO A 164 17.70 5.96 -27.51
C PRO A 164 16.57 4.94 -27.74
N ARG A 165 16.83 3.64 -27.56
CA ARG A 165 15.81 2.58 -27.71
C ARG A 165 14.77 2.68 -26.61
N VAL A 166 15.22 2.88 -25.36
CA VAL A 166 14.36 3.02 -24.18
C VAL A 166 13.49 4.27 -24.32
N GLU A 167 14.08 5.40 -24.72
CA GLU A 167 13.35 6.64 -24.95
C GLU A 167 12.28 6.48 -26.04
N ALA A 168 12.64 5.93 -27.20
CA ALA A 168 11.71 5.77 -28.32
C ALA A 168 10.53 4.82 -27.98
N LEU A 169 10.81 3.72 -27.26
CA LEU A 169 9.78 2.78 -26.81
C LEU A 169 8.88 3.41 -25.74
N ARG A 170 9.46 4.14 -24.78
CA ARG A 170 8.72 4.84 -23.72
C ARG A 170 7.77 5.85 -24.34
N ASP A 171 8.28 6.75 -25.17
CA ASP A 171 7.51 7.81 -25.81
C ASP A 171 6.36 7.27 -26.65
N ARG A 172 6.60 6.18 -27.39
CA ARG A 172 5.54 5.51 -28.16
C ARG A 172 4.45 4.98 -27.23
N SER A 173 4.84 4.25 -26.19
CA SER A 173 3.92 3.60 -25.25
C SER A 173 3.14 4.62 -24.44
N GLU A 174 3.80 5.70 -23.98
CA GLU A 174 3.15 6.80 -23.27
C GLU A 174 2.11 7.50 -24.15
N ARG A 175 2.41 7.78 -25.43
CA ARG A 175 1.42 8.40 -26.34
C ARG A 175 0.20 7.52 -26.55
N ILE A 176 0.39 6.20 -26.72
CA ILE A 176 -0.72 5.25 -26.86
C ILE A 176 -1.54 5.23 -25.57
N LEU A 177 -0.88 5.14 -24.42
CA LEU A 177 -1.55 5.07 -23.13
C LEU A 177 -2.33 6.36 -22.81
N VAL A 178 -1.77 7.53 -23.12
CA VAL A 178 -2.48 8.81 -23.02
C VAL A 178 -3.73 8.79 -23.89
N GLY A 179 -3.62 8.39 -25.16
CA GLY A 179 -4.77 8.32 -26.05
C GLY A 179 -5.86 7.36 -25.56
N MET A 180 -5.47 6.21 -24.99
CA MET A 180 -6.41 5.27 -24.38
C MET A 180 -7.10 5.86 -23.16
N LEU A 181 -6.35 6.50 -22.25
CA LEU A 181 -6.89 7.10 -21.04
C LEU A 181 -7.81 8.29 -21.37
N GLU A 182 -7.44 9.14 -22.32
CA GLU A 182 -8.29 10.23 -22.79
C GLU A 182 -9.57 9.70 -23.43
N ALA A 183 -9.50 8.62 -24.21
CA ALA A 183 -10.69 7.98 -24.75
C ALA A 183 -11.61 7.41 -23.65
N ARG A 184 -11.05 6.96 -22.51
CA ARG A 184 -11.83 6.52 -21.33
C ARG A 184 -12.49 7.69 -20.61
N LEU A 185 -11.83 8.85 -20.53
CA LEU A 185 -12.39 10.08 -19.96
C LEU A 185 -13.54 10.64 -20.83
N GLY A 186 -13.44 10.44 -22.15
CA GLY A 186 -14.45 10.84 -23.12
C GLY A 186 -14.23 12.28 -23.61
N ASP A 187 -15.27 13.10 -23.53
CA ASP A 187 -15.20 14.50 -23.99
C ASP A 187 -14.40 15.35 -22.98
N LEU A 188 -13.22 15.80 -23.40
CA LEU A 188 -12.31 16.59 -22.57
C LEU A 188 -12.85 17.98 -22.19
N ASN A 189 -13.88 18.46 -22.88
CA ASN A 189 -14.54 19.73 -22.54
C ASN A 189 -15.55 19.61 -21.41
N ARG A 190 -15.85 18.39 -20.95
CA ARG A 190 -16.78 18.19 -19.81
C ARG A 190 -16.16 18.66 -18.52
N MET A 191 -17.04 19.15 -17.64
CA MET A 191 -16.67 19.61 -16.31
C MET A 191 -16.91 18.48 -15.30
N PRO A 192 -15.87 17.72 -14.88
CA PRO A 192 -16.05 16.66 -13.89
C PRO A 192 -16.58 17.19 -12.56
N ARG A 193 -17.37 16.38 -11.86
CA ARG A 193 -17.89 16.71 -10.52
C ARG A 193 -17.59 15.60 -9.53
N VAL A 194 -17.20 15.97 -8.31
CA VAL A 194 -17.01 15.03 -7.21
C VAL A 194 -18.36 14.52 -6.73
N ARG A 195 -18.49 13.20 -6.57
CA ARG A 195 -19.71 12.53 -6.11
C ARG A 195 -19.73 12.26 -4.61
N LEU A 196 -18.56 12.23 -3.98
CA LEU A 196 -18.41 11.93 -2.56
C LEU A 196 -18.68 13.16 -1.69
N GLN A 197 -19.21 12.90 -0.48
CA GLN A 197 -19.28 13.92 0.56
C GLN A 197 -17.87 14.19 1.11
N PRO A 198 -17.58 15.41 1.59
CA PRO A 198 -16.25 15.77 2.11
C PRO A 198 -15.71 14.81 3.17
N ASP A 199 -16.59 14.27 4.02
CA ASP A 199 -16.23 13.32 5.06
C ASP A 199 -15.78 11.96 4.52
N ASP A 200 -16.31 11.52 3.38
CA ASP A 200 -15.94 10.24 2.73
C ASP A 200 -14.59 10.33 2.01
N ILE A 201 -14.18 11.52 1.61
CA ILE A 201 -12.91 11.76 0.90
C ILE A 201 -11.71 11.52 1.85
N ILE A 202 -11.88 11.82 3.15
CA ILE A 202 -10.84 11.63 4.18
C ILE A 202 -10.49 10.14 4.36
N TRP A 203 -11.41 9.23 4.03
CA TRP A 203 -11.24 7.79 4.15
C TRP A 203 -10.66 7.14 2.89
N LEU A 204 -10.50 7.87 1.79
CA LEU A 204 -9.87 7.35 0.60
C LEU A 204 -8.35 7.33 0.78
N ASN A 205 -7.73 6.20 0.48
CA ASN A 205 -6.27 6.07 0.43
C ASN A 205 -5.71 6.71 -0.86
N LEU A 206 -5.97 8.01 -1.05
CA LEU A 206 -5.47 8.78 -2.18
C LEU A 206 -4.02 9.22 -1.92
N ASP A 207 -3.16 9.01 -2.90
CA ASP A 207 -1.84 9.64 -2.90
C ASP A 207 -1.98 11.17 -3.00
N HIS A 208 -0.99 11.90 -2.49
CA HIS A 208 -0.96 13.36 -2.47
C HIS A 208 -1.23 13.99 -3.84
N ARG A 209 -0.77 13.36 -4.92
CA ARG A 209 -1.00 13.83 -6.29
C ARG A 209 -2.46 13.72 -6.70
N ALA A 210 -3.11 12.61 -6.34
CA ALA A 210 -4.53 12.40 -6.61
C ALA A 210 -5.41 13.33 -5.78
N GLY A 211 -5.05 13.57 -4.51
CA GLY A 211 -5.70 14.56 -3.67
C GLY A 211 -5.61 15.99 -4.24
N PHE A 212 -4.46 16.37 -4.80
CA PHE A 212 -4.27 17.68 -5.43
C PHE A 212 -5.14 17.86 -6.69
N VAL A 213 -5.24 16.84 -7.55
CA VAL A 213 -6.13 16.90 -8.72
C VAL A 213 -7.58 16.94 -8.28
N LEU A 214 -7.97 16.12 -7.30
CA LEU A 214 -9.34 16.07 -6.79
C LEU A 214 -9.77 17.43 -6.20
N ALA A 215 -8.87 18.13 -5.50
CA ALA A 215 -9.15 19.46 -4.95
C ALA A 215 -9.45 20.53 -6.01
N GLN A 216 -9.03 20.31 -7.26
CA GLN A 216 -9.32 21.21 -8.39
C GLN A 216 -10.65 20.88 -9.07
N ILE A 217 -11.27 19.75 -8.75
CA ILE A 217 -12.54 19.31 -9.35
C ILE A 217 -13.69 19.94 -8.57
N ASP A 218 -14.04 21.17 -8.95
CA ASP A 218 -15.14 21.96 -8.37
C ASP A 218 -16.42 21.93 -9.24
N GLY A 219 -16.35 21.31 -10.42
CA GLY A 219 -17.45 21.29 -11.40
C GLY A 219 -17.51 22.50 -12.32
N ALA A 220 -16.53 23.40 -12.30
CA ALA A 220 -16.39 24.53 -13.21
C ALA A 220 -15.19 24.39 -14.16
N VAL A 221 -14.18 23.60 -13.77
CA VAL A 221 -12.99 23.33 -14.59
C VAL A 221 -13.22 22.14 -15.53
N SER A 222 -12.82 22.25 -16.80
CA SER A 222 -12.92 21.16 -17.77
C SER A 222 -11.77 20.14 -17.62
N PHE A 223 -11.88 18.93 -18.18
CA PHE A 223 -10.75 18.00 -18.17
C PHE A 223 -9.51 18.57 -18.87
N ASP A 224 -9.68 19.31 -19.98
CA ASP A 224 -8.55 19.96 -20.67
C ASP A 224 -7.86 21.02 -19.80
N ASP A 225 -8.64 21.82 -19.07
CA ASP A 225 -8.10 22.79 -18.12
C ASP A 225 -7.41 22.09 -16.93
N LEU A 226 -7.94 20.96 -16.44
CA LEU A 226 -7.29 20.16 -15.39
C LEU A 226 -5.93 19.64 -15.84
N PHE A 227 -5.77 19.27 -17.12
CA PHE A 227 -4.46 18.92 -17.66
C PHE A 227 -3.49 20.09 -17.57
N ALA A 228 -3.94 21.31 -17.89
CA ALA A 228 -3.10 22.51 -17.81
C ALA A 228 -2.77 22.94 -16.37
N LEU A 229 -3.71 22.80 -15.43
CA LEU A 229 -3.59 23.26 -14.04
C LEU A 229 -2.83 22.29 -13.13
N SER A 230 -2.85 20.99 -13.43
CA SER A 230 -2.23 19.96 -12.59
C SER A 230 -0.72 20.12 -12.39
N GLY A 231 -0.01 20.80 -13.31
CA GLY A 231 1.44 20.95 -13.29
C GLY A 231 2.23 19.63 -13.45
N MET A 232 1.54 18.52 -13.71
CA MET A 232 2.09 17.18 -13.87
C MET A 232 2.16 16.78 -15.35
N SER A 233 2.82 15.65 -15.66
CA SER A 233 2.79 15.11 -17.01
C SER A 233 1.35 14.77 -17.41
N ARG A 234 1.02 14.96 -18.70
CA ARG A 234 -0.32 14.66 -19.22
C ARG A 234 -0.73 13.21 -18.94
N LEU A 235 0.22 12.28 -19.01
CA LEU A 235 -0.02 10.87 -18.69
C LEU A 235 -0.39 10.67 -17.21
N ASP A 236 0.34 11.28 -16.28
CA ASP A 236 0.06 11.11 -14.86
C ASP A 236 -1.31 11.69 -14.48
N THR A 237 -1.64 12.87 -15.00
CA THR A 237 -2.96 13.48 -14.79
C THR A 237 -4.07 12.62 -15.40
N ALA A 238 -3.86 12.06 -16.59
CA ALA A 238 -4.83 11.17 -17.23
C ALA A 238 -5.05 9.89 -16.43
N ARG A 239 -3.97 9.29 -15.88
CA ARG A 239 -4.04 8.10 -15.01
C ARG A 239 -4.86 8.39 -13.76
N ILE A 240 -4.60 9.52 -13.08
CA ILE A 240 -5.33 9.93 -11.88
C ILE A 240 -6.81 10.15 -12.19
N LEU A 241 -7.12 10.93 -13.23
CA LEU A 241 -8.51 11.21 -13.61
C LEU A 241 -9.27 9.93 -13.99
N ALA A 242 -8.63 9.03 -14.73
CA ALA A 242 -9.22 7.74 -15.10
C ALA A 242 -9.48 6.86 -13.86
N GLN A 243 -8.55 6.82 -12.91
CA GLN A 243 -8.73 6.09 -11.65
C GLN A 243 -9.88 6.66 -10.82
N LEU A 244 -9.94 7.98 -10.64
CA LEU A 244 -11.02 8.64 -9.90
C LEU A 244 -12.40 8.40 -10.54
N LEU A 245 -12.45 8.32 -11.87
CA LEU A 245 -13.66 8.02 -12.63
C LEU A 245 -14.08 6.55 -12.43
N ASP A 246 -13.13 5.61 -12.52
CA ASP A 246 -13.37 4.18 -12.36
C ASP A 246 -13.81 3.82 -10.93
N GLU A 247 -13.23 4.45 -9.91
CA GLU A 247 -13.62 4.31 -8.50
C GLU A 247 -14.96 5.00 -8.19
N GLY A 248 -15.52 5.76 -9.13
CA GLY A 248 -16.78 6.47 -8.98
C GLY A 248 -16.70 7.69 -8.04
N ILE A 249 -15.49 8.15 -7.72
CA ILE A 249 -15.23 9.36 -6.93
C ILE A 249 -15.70 10.59 -7.72
N ILE A 250 -15.46 10.60 -9.03
CA ILE A 250 -15.90 11.67 -9.93
C ILE A 250 -16.89 11.16 -10.98
N ALA A 251 -17.78 12.05 -11.45
CA ALA A 251 -18.63 11.83 -12.61
C ALA A 251 -18.12 12.66 -13.80
N PRO A 252 -18.20 12.16 -15.04
CA PRO A 252 -18.01 12.99 -16.23
C PRO A 252 -19.23 13.90 -16.30
N GLY A 253 -19.10 15.14 -15.83
CA GLY A 253 -20.23 16.06 -15.73
C GLY A 253 -20.75 16.50 -17.10
N GLU A 254 -21.68 17.45 -17.09
CA GLU A 254 -22.30 17.93 -18.32
C GLU A 254 -21.29 18.69 -19.19
N SER A 255 -21.42 18.55 -20.52
CA SER A 255 -20.69 19.39 -21.46
C SER A 255 -21.19 20.84 -21.34
N PRO A 256 -20.33 21.88 -21.48
CA PRO A 256 -20.63 23.27 -21.14
C PRO A 256 -21.77 23.97 -21.91
N VAL A 257 -22.57 23.26 -22.72
CA VAL A 257 -23.76 23.80 -23.40
C VAL A 257 -24.87 22.74 -23.47
N SER A 258 -25.83 22.82 -22.56
CA SER A 258 -27.25 22.54 -22.84
C SER A 258 -28.17 23.22 -21.82
N THR A 259 -27.99 24.52 -21.61
CA THR A 259 -29.11 25.38 -21.18
C THR A 259 -30.04 25.55 -22.40
N ARG A 260 -30.79 24.49 -22.74
CA ARG A 260 -31.88 24.57 -23.71
C ARG A 260 -33.08 25.12 -22.95
N GLY A 261 -33.52 26.31 -23.36
CA GLY A 261 -34.52 27.11 -22.68
C GLY A 261 -35.85 26.39 -22.39
N GLY A 262 -36.46 26.86 -21.31
CA GLY A 262 -37.85 26.69 -20.93
C GLY A 262 -38.23 27.85 -20.03
#